data_AF-A0A3S0YB85-F1
#
_entry.id   AF-A0A3S0YB85-F1
#
_cell.length_a   1.000
_cell.length_b   1.000
_cell.length_c   1.000
_cell.angle_alpha   90.00
_cell.angle_beta   90.00
_cell.angle_gamma   90.00
#
_symmetry.space_group_name_H-M   'P 1'
#
loop_
_entity.id
_entity.type
_entity.pdbx_description
1 polymer ?
#
loop_
_entity_poly.entity_id
_entity_poly.type
_entity_poly.pdbx_seq_one_letter_code
_entity_poly.pdbx_strand_id
1 'polypeptide(L)'
;MLTKRKSRSVAAVLAFAGTLTISGLHKFYLGQPLWGMLYVLLSWTPIPKVASAIEGVWYLAQDEEAFDRNFNQGKSTVRNLSSGANQVGVIAEALRELDALRQDGLISEYEFEQKRRQLLDQIS
;
A
#
# COMPACT_ATOMS: atom_id res chain seq x y z
N MET A 1 -8.89 8.23 -16.78
CA MET A 1 -9.28 8.97 -15.55
C MET A 1 -8.12 9.86 -15.16
N LEU A 2 -8.29 11.19 -15.18
CA LEU A 2 -7.26 12.12 -14.76
C LEU A 2 -7.15 12.06 -13.22
N THR A 3 -6.24 11.25 -12.71
CA THR A 3 -5.92 11.22 -11.27
C THR A 3 -5.26 12.55 -10.94
N LYS A 4 -6.05 13.49 -10.39
CA LYS A 4 -5.55 14.80 -9.96
C LYS A 4 -4.49 14.59 -8.89
N ARG A 5 -3.23 14.96 -9.18
CA ARG A 5 -2.15 14.88 -8.18
C ARG A 5 -2.48 15.78 -7.00
N LYS A 6 -2.21 15.28 -5.79
CA LYS A 6 -2.29 16.06 -4.56
C LYS A 6 -1.10 17.02 -4.53
N SER A 7 -1.33 18.26 -4.08
CA SER A 7 -0.31 19.29 -3.96
C SER A 7 0.27 19.31 -2.54
N ARG A 8 1.60 19.36 -2.43
CA ARG A 8 2.31 19.50 -1.14
C ARG A 8 1.96 20.78 -0.41
N SER A 9 1.84 21.90 -1.13
CA SER A 9 1.53 23.21 -0.56
C SER A 9 0.14 23.22 0.04
N VAL A 10 -0.83 22.59 -0.63
CA VAL A 10 -2.20 22.43 -0.10
C VAL A 10 -2.18 21.56 1.15
N ALA A 11 -1.44 20.44 1.16
CA ALA A 11 -1.32 19.58 2.33
C ALA A 11 -0.70 20.31 3.54
N ALA A 12 0.34 21.11 3.31
CA ALA A 12 0.97 21.93 4.36
C ALA A 12 0.02 23.00 4.91
N VAL A 13 -0.66 23.75 4.04
CA VAL A 13 -1.63 24.78 4.44
C VAL A 13 -2.77 24.15 5.26
N LEU A 14 -3.28 22.99 4.84
CA LEU A 14 -4.29 22.25 5.61
C LEU A 14 -3.76 21.79 6.98
N ALA A 15 -2.49 21.35 7.04
CA ALA A 15 -1.88 20.91 8.28
C ALA A 15 -1.75 22.08 9.28
N PHE A 16 -1.29 23.25 8.81
CA PHE A 16 -1.24 24.45 9.64
C PHE A 16 -2.62 24.97 10.02
N ALA A 17 -3.59 25.00 9.10
CA ALA A 17 -4.98 25.37 9.39
C ALA A 17 -5.60 24.45 10.45
N GLY A 18 -5.24 23.16 10.45
CA GLY A 18 -5.64 22.17 11.45
C GLY A 18 -5.08 22.41 12.86
N THR A 19 -4.05 23.26 13.02
CA THR A 19 -3.54 23.65 14.34
C THR A 19 -4.47 24.63 15.05
N LEU A 20 -5.14 25.50 14.27
CA LEU A 20 -6.09 26.51 14.75
C LEU A 20 -7.53 25.99 14.79
N THR A 21 -7.85 25.02 13.92
CA THR A 21 -9.21 24.50 13.75
C THR A 21 -9.30 23.01 14.14
N ILE A 22 -9.95 22.19 13.31
CA ILE A 22 -10.05 20.75 13.47
C ILE A 22 -8.80 20.11 12.89
N SER A 23 -8.03 19.46 13.74
CA SER A 23 -6.82 18.74 13.36
C SER A 23 -7.16 17.50 12.53
N GLY A 24 -6.31 17.17 11.54
CA GLY A 24 -6.42 15.95 10.73
C GLY A 24 -6.99 16.13 9.32
N LEU A 25 -7.43 17.34 8.93
CA LEU A 25 -7.93 17.63 7.58
C LEU A 25 -6.90 17.33 6.47
N HIS A 26 -5.61 17.60 6.73
CA HIS A 26 -4.52 17.26 5.82
C HIS A 26 -4.41 15.75 5.57
N LYS A 27 -4.67 14.91 6.58
CA LYS A 27 -4.66 13.45 6.42
C LYS A 27 -5.77 12.96 5.50
N PHE A 28 -6.95 13.58 5.55
CA PHE A 28 -8.04 13.29 4.61
C PHE A 28 -7.66 13.68 3.18
N TYR A 29 -7.06 14.87 2.98
CA TYR A 29 -6.56 15.30 1.68
C TYR A 29 -5.52 14.32 1.09
N LEU A 30 -4.63 13.83 1.96
CA LEU A 30 -3.59 12.86 1.63
C LEU A 30 -4.11 11.43 1.38
N GLY A 31 -5.41 11.17 1.55
CA GLY A 31 -6.02 9.85 1.34
C GLY A 31 -5.75 8.87 2.50
N GLN A 32 -5.57 9.39 3.71
CA GLN A 32 -5.34 8.62 4.93
C GLN A 32 -6.51 8.79 5.91
N PRO A 33 -7.73 8.28 5.60
CA PRO A 33 -8.94 8.56 6.38
C PRO A 33 -8.89 7.99 7.80
N LEU A 34 -8.26 6.83 8.02
CA LEU A 34 -8.08 6.26 9.37
C LEU A 34 -7.27 7.20 10.28
N TRP A 35 -6.17 7.76 9.76
CA TRP A 35 -5.36 8.74 10.49
C TRP A 35 -6.08 10.07 10.70
N GLY A 36 -6.83 10.53 9.70
CA GLY A 36 -7.68 11.71 9.83
C GLY A 36 -8.74 11.54 10.92
N MET A 37 -9.41 10.40 10.96
CA MET A 37 -10.39 10.07 11.99
C MET A 37 -9.76 10.01 13.38
N LEU A 38 -8.57 9.39 13.51
CA LEU A 38 -7.82 9.38 14.77
C LEU A 38 -7.52 10.80 15.27
N TYR A 39 -7.09 11.70 14.38
CA TYR A 39 -6.78 13.09 14.73
C TYR A 39 -8.05 13.86 15.16
N VAL A 40 -9.18 13.61 14.49
CA VAL A 40 -10.47 14.23 14.86
C VAL A 40 -10.96 13.71 16.22
N LEU A 41 -10.88 12.41 16.47
CA LEU A 41 -11.27 11.81 17.76
C LEU A 41 -10.40 12.34 18.92
N LEU A 42 -9.12 12.58 18.66
CA LEU A 42 -8.17 13.07 19.64
C LEU A 42 -8.07 14.61 19.68
N SER A 43 -8.87 15.32 18.88
CA SER A 43 -8.80 16.79 18.70
C SER A 43 -9.11 17.60 19.96
N TRP A 44 -9.73 16.97 20.96
CA TRP A 44 -9.91 17.52 22.30
C TRP A 44 -8.60 17.66 23.08
N THR A 45 -7.55 16.92 22.70
CA THR A 45 -6.21 17.04 23.27
C THR A 45 -5.34 18.01 22.43
N PRO A 46 -4.29 18.62 23.02
CA PRO A 46 -3.35 19.44 22.25
C PRO A 46 -2.43 18.60 21.33
N ILE A 47 -2.42 17.27 21.48
CA ILE A 47 -1.46 16.38 20.80
C ILE A 47 -1.62 16.42 19.26
N PRO A 48 -2.83 16.25 18.68
CA PRO A 48 -3.00 16.34 17.22
C PRO A 48 -2.63 17.71 16.65
N LYS A 49 -2.82 18.79 17.41
CA LYS A 49 -2.47 20.15 16.97
C LYS A 49 -0.96 20.30 16.80
N VAL A 50 -0.17 19.86 17.78
CA VAL A 50 1.29 19.86 17.71
C VAL A 50 1.78 18.93 16.59
N ALA A 51 1.23 17.72 16.50
CA ALA A 51 1.56 16.78 15.43
C ALA A 51 1.27 17.37 14.04
N SER A 52 0.14 18.06 13.86
CA SER A 52 -0.22 18.71 12.60
C SER A 52 0.75 19.83 12.23
N ALA A 53 1.24 20.60 13.21
CA ALA A 53 2.24 21.65 12.97
C ALA A 53 3.56 21.05 12.48
N ILE A 54 4.05 20.00 13.16
CA ILE A 54 5.28 19.28 12.78
C ILE A 54 5.14 18.68 11.38
N GLU A 55 4.00 18.05 11.08
CA GLU A 55 3.73 17.49 9.77
C GLU A 55 3.63 18.56 8.67
N GLY A 56 3.05 19.72 8.97
CA GLY A 56 3.02 20.86 8.05
C GLY A 56 4.43 21.32 7.65
N VAL A 57 5.33 21.45 8.64
CA VAL A 57 6.75 21.77 8.40
C VAL A 57 7.43 20.65 7.61
N TRP A 58 7.18 19.39 7.97
CA TRP A 58 7.73 18.23 7.26
C TRP A 58 7.32 18.22 5.78
N TYR A 59 6.05 18.49 5.46
CA TYR A 59 5.58 18.53 4.07
C TYR A 59 6.19 19.68 3.26
N LEU A 60 6.48 20.82 3.90
CA LEU A 60 7.19 21.93 3.26
C LEU A 60 8.68 21.63 3.07
N ALA A 61 9.30 20.97 4.04
CA ALA A 61 10.71 20.58 4.00
C ALA A 61 10.98 19.42 3.03
N GLN A 62 9.96 18.65 2.67
CA GLN A 62 10.08 17.53 1.76
C GLN A 62 10.01 17.97 0.28
N ASP A 63 10.87 17.36 -0.55
CA ASP A 63 10.85 17.54 -2.00
C ASP A 63 9.56 17.02 -2.65
N GLU A 64 9.19 17.62 -3.78
CA GLU A 64 7.95 17.31 -4.49
C GLU A 64 7.92 15.86 -5.01
N GLU A 65 9.06 15.35 -5.47
CA GLU A 65 9.22 13.95 -5.89
C GLU A 65 9.01 12.97 -4.74
N ALA A 66 9.54 13.31 -3.56
CA ALA A 66 9.40 12.49 -2.37
C ALA A 66 7.95 12.53 -1.84
N PHE A 67 7.29 13.68 -1.91
CA PHE A 67 5.86 13.81 -1.59
C PHE A 67 5.00 12.98 -2.54
N ASP A 68 5.26 13.06 -3.85
CA ASP A 68 4.55 12.29 -4.86
C ASP A 68 4.69 10.79 -4.64
N ARG A 69 5.90 10.33 -4.30
CA ARG A 69 6.16 8.93 -3.92
C ARG A 69 5.35 8.45 -2.72
N ASN A 70 5.17 9.31 -1.71
CA ASN A 70 4.49 8.90 -0.48
C ASN A 70 2.96 9.00 -0.55
N PHE A 71 2.43 9.94 -1.33
CA PHE A 71 1.00 10.32 -1.28
C PHE A 71 0.26 10.23 -2.61
N ASN A 72 0.97 10.29 -3.75
CA ASN A 72 0.37 10.21 -5.09
C ASN A 72 0.61 8.86 -5.78
N GLN A 73 1.66 8.13 -5.40
CA GLN A 73 1.80 6.72 -5.75
C GLN A 73 0.81 5.94 -4.89
N GLY A 74 -0.35 5.63 -5.48
CA GLY A 74 -1.45 4.94 -4.82
C GLY A 74 -0.90 3.78 -4.00
N LYS A 75 -1.05 3.88 -2.67
CA LYS A 75 -0.69 2.80 -1.74
C LYS A 75 -1.30 1.54 -2.30
N SER A 76 -0.41 0.64 -2.66
CA SER A 76 -0.69 -0.46 -3.55
C SER A 76 -1.42 -1.56 -2.77
N THR A 77 -2.65 -1.29 -2.31
CA THR A 77 -3.61 -2.35 -1.98
C THR A 77 -3.82 -3.24 -3.22
N VAL A 78 -3.71 -2.65 -4.41
CA VAL A 78 -3.61 -3.39 -5.67
C VAL A 78 -2.33 -4.22 -5.75
N ARG A 79 -1.18 -3.84 -5.17
CA ARG A 79 0.02 -4.71 -5.20
C ARG A 79 -0.15 -5.98 -4.37
N ASN A 80 -0.96 -5.99 -3.33
CA ASN A 80 -1.29 -7.25 -2.63
C ASN A 80 -2.23 -8.12 -3.45
N LEU A 81 -3.23 -7.55 -4.14
CA LEU A 81 -4.09 -8.29 -5.08
C LEU A 81 -3.31 -8.76 -6.33
N SER A 82 -2.42 -7.93 -6.86
CA SER A 82 -1.55 -8.24 -7.99
C SER A 82 -0.48 -9.24 -7.61
N SER A 83 0.11 -9.17 -6.41
CA SER A 83 1.04 -10.19 -5.92
C SER A 83 0.34 -11.53 -5.71
N GLY A 84 -0.91 -11.55 -5.24
CA GLY A 84 -1.72 -12.77 -5.18
C GLY A 84 -1.97 -13.36 -6.58
N ALA A 85 -2.45 -12.53 -7.52
CA ALA A 85 -2.69 -12.96 -8.90
C ALA A 85 -1.41 -13.41 -9.63
N ASN A 86 -0.28 -12.73 -9.40
CA ASN A 86 1.00 -13.07 -10.01
C ASN A 86 1.58 -14.37 -9.40
N GLN A 87 1.38 -14.61 -8.10
CA GLN A 87 1.77 -15.87 -7.45
C GLN A 87 0.99 -17.07 -7.99
N VAL A 88 -0.33 -16.95 -8.18
CA VAL A 88 -1.14 -18.01 -8.79
C VAL A 88 -0.68 -18.31 -10.21
N GLY A 89 -0.32 -17.28 -11.00
CA GLY A 89 0.22 -17.45 -12.34
C GLY A 89 1.56 -18.20 -12.36
N VAL A 90 2.50 -17.83 -11.48
CA VAL A 90 3.81 -18.50 -11.36
C VAL A 90 3.65 -19.97 -10.95
N ILE A 91 2.72 -20.27 -10.05
CA ILE A 91 2.47 -21.65 -9.59
C ILE A 91 1.80 -22.47 -10.68
N ALA A 92 0.87 -21.90 -11.45
CA ALA A 92 0.25 -22.57 -12.60
C ALA A 92 1.29 -22.93 -13.68
N GLU A 93 2.27 -22.06 -13.92
CA GLU A 93 3.37 -22.33 -14.84
C GLU A 93 4.28 -23.46 -14.31
N ALA A 94 4.68 -23.39 -13.04
CA ALA A 94 5.47 -24.44 -12.41
C ALA A 94 4.76 -25.81 -12.41
N LEU A 95 3.43 -25.83 -12.26
CA LEU A 95 2.63 -27.06 -12.38
C LEU A 95 2.60 -27.62 -13.81
N ARG A 96 2.58 -26.77 -14.84
CA ARG A 96 2.69 -27.21 -16.26
C ARG A 96 4.05 -27.83 -16.54
N GLU A 97 5.12 -27.22 -16.03
CA GLU A 97 6.48 -27.75 -16.20
C GLU A 97 6.64 -29.10 -15.49
N LEU A 98 6.10 -29.22 -14.27
CA LEU A 98 6.03 -30.50 -13.54
C LEU A 98 5.26 -31.58 -14.30
N ASP A 99 4.16 -31.23 -14.98
CA ASP A 99 3.40 -32.19 -15.78
C ASP A 99 4.15 -32.59 -17.07
N ALA A 100 4.91 -31.68 -17.69
CA ALA A 100 5.76 -32.00 -18.83
C ALA A 100 6.87 -33.00 -18.45
N LEU A 101 7.56 -32.77 -17.32
CA LEU A 101 8.58 -33.70 -16.82
C LEU A 101 8.03 -35.10 -16.51
N ARG A 102 6.77 -35.18 -16.06
CA ARG A 102 6.07 -36.44 -15.82
C ARG A 102 5.74 -37.16 -17.13
N GLN A 103 5.25 -36.42 -18.13
CA GLN A 103 4.94 -36.96 -19.46
C GLN A 103 6.19 -37.46 -20.18
N ASP A 104 7.32 -36.79 -19.99
CA ASP A 104 8.64 -37.19 -20.52
C ASP A 104 9.25 -38.39 -19.77
N GLY A 105 8.62 -38.85 -18.67
CA GLY A 105 9.13 -39.93 -17.83
C GLY A 105 10.38 -39.56 -17.02
N LEU A 106 10.69 -38.27 -16.89
CA LEU A 106 11.84 -37.75 -16.14
C LEU A 106 11.61 -37.76 -14.62
N ILE A 107 10.34 -37.75 -14.19
CA ILE A 107 9.94 -37.88 -12.79
C ILE A 107 8.84 -38.92 -12.64
N SER A 108 8.80 -39.58 -11.49
CA SER A 108 7.74 -40.52 -11.17
C SER A 108 6.42 -39.84 -10.80
N GLU A 109 5.30 -40.55 -10.95
CA GLU A 109 3.96 -40.08 -10.53
C GLU A 109 3.96 -39.67 -9.04
N TYR A 110 4.69 -40.41 -8.20
CA TYR A 110 4.83 -40.14 -6.77
C TYR A 110 5.59 -38.83 -6.49
N GLU A 111 6.70 -38.58 -7.19
CA GLU A 111 7.47 -37.33 -7.06
C GLU A 111 6.66 -36.12 -7.56
N PHE A 112 5.90 -36.29 -8.64
CA PHE A 112 4.98 -35.27 -9.13
C PHE A 112 3.92 -34.92 -8.08
N GLU A 113 3.26 -35.91 -7.47
CA GLU A 113 2.25 -35.66 -6.45
C GLU A 113 2.81 -34.95 -5.21
N GLN A 114 4.02 -35.30 -4.77
CA GLN A 114 4.68 -34.63 -3.65
C GLN A 114 4.95 -33.15 -3.96
N LYS A 115 5.54 -32.85 -5.12
CA LYS A 115 5.88 -31.48 -5.53
C LYS A 115 4.65 -30.62 -5.82
N ARG A 116 3.61 -31.20 -6.42
CA ARG A 116 2.32 -30.54 -6.63
C ARG A 116 1.69 -30.09 -5.30
N ARG A 117 1.71 -30.94 -4.27
CA ARG A 117 1.18 -30.59 -2.94
C ARG A 117 1.96 -29.45 -2.29
N GLN A 118 3.30 -29.48 -2.38
CA GLN A 118 4.14 -28.38 -1.87
C GLN A 118 3.82 -27.04 -2.53
N LEU A 119 3.60 -27.02 -3.85
CA LEU A 119 3.25 -25.80 -4.58
C LEU A 119 1.85 -25.28 -4.24
N LEU A 120 0.90 -26.17 -3.98
CA LEU A 120 -0.46 -25.79 -3.57
C LEU A 120 -0.50 -25.22 -2.14
N ASP A 121 0.37 -25.70 -1.25
CA ASP A 121 0.47 -25.22 0.13
C ASP A 121 0.94 -23.76 0.22
N GLN A 122 1.71 -23.28 -0.77
CA GLN A 122 2.15 -21.88 -0.86
C GLN A 122 1.03 -20.87 -1.19
N ILE A 123 -0.15 -21.36 -1.59
CA ILE A 123 -1.32 -20.53 -1.92
C ILE A 123 -2.27 -20.39 -0.71
N SER A 124 -2.21 -21.35 0.24
CA SER A 124 -3.08 -21.38 1.43
C SER A 124 -2.60 -20.46 2.54
#